data_AF-A0A1I6RED5-F1
#
_entry.id   AF-A0A1I6RED5-F1
#
_cell.length_a   1.000
_cell.length_b   1.000
_cell.length_c   1.000
_cell.angle_alpha   90.00
_cell.angle_beta   90.00
_cell.angle_gamma   90.00
#
_symmetry.space_group_name_H-M   'P 1'
#
loop_
_entity.id
_entity.type
_entity.pdbx_description
1 polymer ?
#
loop_
_entity_poly.entity_id
_entity_poly.type
_entity_poly.pdbx_seq_one_letter_code
_entity_poly.pdbx_strand_id
1 'polypeptide(L)'
;MTIGPGLIETATGSGGIRPRSSVRGATARPGHDKRGLWIAMYPFHWVPADGRRHASLDKRPWGNAYPSGMLVSTLCSQEVVADATQEAWLWRTCDDCHSEARRVAEAVLKVPRMSV
;
A
#
# COMPACT_ATOMS: atom_id res chain seq x y z
N MET A 1 69.53 -0.32 37.98
CA MET A 1 70.53 0.29 37.09
C MET A 1 70.15 -0.17 35.70
N THR A 2 69.62 0.63 34.77
CA THR A 2 69.97 2.01 34.41
C THR A 2 68.77 2.67 33.74
N ILE A 3 68.46 3.90 34.18
CA ILE A 3 67.55 4.84 33.53
C ILE A 3 68.37 5.60 32.47
N GLY A 4 67.87 5.69 31.25
CA GLY A 4 68.41 6.53 30.18
C GLY A 4 67.27 7.34 29.54
N PRO A 5 67.29 8.68 29.60
CA PRO A 5 66.23 9.55 29.09
C PRO A 5 66.51 9.97 27.63
N GLY A 6 65.46 10.07 26.81
CA GLY A 6 65.52 10.64 25.46
C GLY A 6 64.11 10.98 25.02
N LEU A 7 63.67 12.20 25.31
CA LEU A 7 63.64 13.34 24.39
C LEU A 7 62.25 13.47 23.75
N ILE A 8 61.51 14.38 24.36
CA ILE A 8 60.37 15.11 23.83
C ILE A 8 60.76 15.82 22.52
N GLU A 9 60.10 15.51 21.41
CA GLU A 9 59.94 16.45 20.30
C GLU A 9 58.49 16.44 19.81
N THR A 10 57.86 17.58 20.04
CA THR A 10 56.53 17.97 19.56
C THR A 10 56.61 18.28 18.06
N ALA A 11 56.09 17.38 17.23
CA ALA A 11 55.86 17.67 15.82
C ALA A 11 54.42 18.18 15.63
N THR A 12 54.30 19.51 15.56
CA THR A 12 53.13 20.25 15.10
C THR A 12 52.80 19.85 13.66
N GLY A 13 51.91 18.89 13.49
CA GLY A 13 51.33 18.53 12.19
C GLY A 13 50.14 19.42 11.86
N SER A 14 50.38 20.47 11.06
CA SER A 14 49.37 21.32 10.44
C SER A 14 48.47 20.50 9.50
N GLY A 15 47.41 19.92 10.04
CA GLY A 15 46.34 19.26 9.29
C GLY A 15 45.48 20.30 8.58
N GLY A 16 45.71 20.44 7.27
CA GLY A 16 44.97 21.35 6.39
C GLY A 16 43.46 21.12 6.43
N ILE A 17 42.73 22.20 6.67
CA ILE A 17 41.27 22.30 6.57
C ILE A 17 40.90 22.07 5.10
N ARG A 18 40.28 20.92 4.78
CA ARG A 18 39.67 20.69 3.47
C ARG A 18 38.36 21.49 3.40
N PRO A 19 38.10 22.26 2.34
CA PRO A 19 36.81 22.91 2.16
C PRO A 19 35.72 21.85 1.98
N ARG A 20 34.66 21.95 2.79
CA ARG A 20 33.44 21.15 2.70
C ARG A 20 32.82 21.38 1.32
N SER A 21 32.95 20.40 0.43
CA SER A 21 32.31 20.40 -0.88
C SER A 21 30.80 20.59 -0.70
N SER A 22 30.31 21.73 -1.18
CA SER A 22 28.90 22.06 -1.32
C SER A 22 28.25 21.02 -2.23
N VAL A 23 27.58 20.04 -1.64
CA VAL A 23 26.69 19.14 -2.39
C VAL A 23 25.40 19.91 -2.63
N ARG A 24 25.39 20.69 -3.70
CA ARG A 24 24.16 21.16 -4.35
C ARG A 24 23.47 19.95 -4.97
N GLY A 25 22.17 19.81 -4.70
CA GLY A 25 21.31 18.88 -5.43
C GLY A 25 20.83 17.67 -4.64
N ALA A 26 20.37 17.86 -3.39
CA ALA A 26 19.35 16.94 -2.88
C ALA A 26 18.07 17.20 -3.69
N THR A 27 17.86 16.46 -4.78
CA THR A 27 16.54 16.33 -5.38
C THR A 27 15.61 15.87 -4.27
N ALA A 28 14.71 16.74 -3.85
CA ALA A 28 13.72 16.43 -2.83
C ALA A 28 13.04 15.11 -3.20
N ARG A 29 13.16 14.10 -2.34
CA ARG A 29 12.27 12.94 -2.40
C ARG A 29 10.85 13.51 -2.27
N PRO A 30 9.88 13.10 -3.12
CA PRO A 30 8.51 13.59 -3.01
C PRO A 30 8.04 13.41 -1.57
N GLY A 31 7.74 14.52 -0.90
CA GLY A 31 7.22 14.50 0.46
C GLY A 31 5.89 13.77 0.46
N HIS A 32 5.70 12.84 1.40
CA HIS A 32 4.41 12.25 1.70
C HIS A 32 3.46 13.33 2.22
N ASP A 33 2.81 14.00 1.27
CA ASP A 33 1.58 14.76 1.44
C ASP A 33 0.50 13.82 2.03
N LYS A 34 0.11 14.07 3.28
CA LYS A 34 -0.96 13.36 4.00
C LYS A 34 -2.37 13.91 3.76
N ARG A 35 -2.59 14.77 2.75
CA ARG A 35 -3.85 15.49 2.48
C ARG A 35 -4.60 14.99 1.24
N GLY A 36 -4.19 13.86 0.67
CA GLY A 36 -4.84 13.30 -0.53
C GLY A 36 -4.99 11.78 -0.54
N LEU A 37 -4.72 11.07 0.57
CA LEU A 37 -5.03 9.65 0.68
C LEU A 37 -6.51 9.48 1.07
N TRP A 38 -7.42 10.07 0.29
CA TRP A 38 -8.79 9.59 0.24
C TRP A 38 -8.74 8.08 0.07
N ILE A 39 -9.39 7.36 0.99
CA ILE A 39 -9.68 5.95 0.86
C ILE A 39 -10.20 5.78 -0.56
N ALA A 40 -9.39 5.18 -1.44
CA ALA A 40 -9.85 4.84 -2.77
C ALA A 40 -10.97 3.84 -2.54
N MET A 41 -12.21 4.33 -2.51
CA MET A 41 -13.38 3.51 -2.33
C MET A 41 -13.52 2.78 -3.64
N TYR A 42 -12.89 1.60 -3.71
CA TYR A 42 -13.00 0.74 -4.86
C TYR A 42 -14.49 0.47 -5.07
N PRO A 43 -15.00 0.59 -6.31
CA PRO A 43 -16.43 0.47 -6.59
C PRO A 43 -16.92 -0.98 -6.53
N PHE A 44 -16.13 -1.88 -5.93
CA PHE A 44 -16.43 -3.29 -5.74
C PHE A 44 -16.26 -3.69 -4.27
N HIS A 45 -16.94 -4.75 -3.89
CA HIS A 45 -16.96 -5.30 -2.55
C HIS A 45 -16.63 -6.78 -2.61
N TRP A 46 -15.81 -7.25 -1.67
CA TRP A 46 -15.55 -8.68 -1.53
C TRP A 46 -16.73 -9.35 -0.80
N VAL A 47 -17.12 -10.50 -1.33
CA VAL A 47 -18.24 -11.32 -0.85
C VAL A 47 -17.76 -12.77 -0.81
N PRO A 48 -17.58 -13.37 0.38
CA PRO A 48 -17.39 -14.80 0.46
C PRO A 48 -18.66 -15.52 0.01
N ALA A 49 -18.52 -16.54 -0.82
CA ALA A 49 -19.61 -17.40 -1.29
C ALA A 49 -19.02 -18.66 -1.92
N ASP A 50 -19.75 -19.78 -1.85
CA ASP A 50 -19.39 -21.04 -2.56
C ASP A 50 -17.93 -21.50 -2.34
N GLY A 51 -17.41 -21.38 -1.10
CA GLY A 51 -16.04 -21.78 -0.77
C GLY A 51 -14.94 -20.87 -1.32
N ARG A 52 -15.28 -19.72 -1.91
CA ARG A 52 -14.34 -18.73 -2.46
C ARG A 52 -14.73 -17.31 -2.06
N ARG A 53 -13.83 -16.35 -2.28
CA ARG A 53 -14.16 -14.90 -2.19
C ARG A 53 -14.34 -14.33 -3.59
N HIS A 54 -15.55 -13.86 -3.84
CA HIS A 54 -15.95 -13.19 -5.07
C HIS A 54 -15.93 -11.67 -4.88
N ALA A 55 -15.89 -10.92 -5.98
CA ALA A 55 -16.05 -9.48 -5.97
C ALA A 55 -17.38 -9.12 -6.63
N SER A 56 -18.11 -8.16 -6.07
CA SER A 56 -19.38 -7.68 -6.60
C SER A 56 -19.40 -6.16 -6.71
N LEU A 57 -20.08 -5.65 -7.75
CA LEU A 57 -20.38 -4.22 -7.93
C LEU A 57 -21.76 -3.86 -7.35
N ASP A 58 -22.50 -4.83 -6.83
CA ASP A 58 -23.87 -4.62 -6.40
C ASP A 58 -23.94 -3.63 -5.24
N LYS A 59 -25.01 -2.83 -5.25
CA LYS A 59 -25.24 -1.90 -4.15
C LYS A 59 -25.58 -2.68 -2.89
N ARG A 60 -24.84 -2.42 -1.83
CA ARG A 60 -25.09 -3.03 -0.52
C ARG A 60 -26.30 -2.38 0.13
N PRO A 61 -27.20 -3.17 0.74
CA PRO A 61 -28.36 -2.61 1.42
C PRO A 61 -27.97 -1.84 2.68
N TRP A 62 -27.02 -2.34 3.50
CA TRP A 62 -26.57 -1.68 4.73
C TRP A 62 -25.14 -2.08 5.12
N GLY A 63 -24.26 -1.09 5.34
CA GLY A 63 -22.94 -1.29 5.98
C GLY A 63 -21.83 -1.91 5.11
N ASN A 64 -20.85 -2.53 5.79
CA ASN A 64 -19.60 -3.03 5.20
C ASN A 64 -19.62 -4.55 4.89
N ALA A 65 -20.74 -5.22 5.17
CA ALA A 65 -21.13 -6.64 4.96
C ALA A 65 -22.15 -6.85 3.81
N TYR A 66 -22.17 -8.00 3.10
CA TYR A 66 -23.45 -8.55 2.63
C TYR A 66 -23.92 -9.53 3.71
N PRO A 67 -25.21 -9.53 4.09
CA PRO A 67 -25.70 -10.53 5.04
C PRO A 67 -25.65 -11.92 4.42
N SER A 68 -25.40 -12.95 5.25
CA SER A 68 -25.46 -14.34 4.79
C SER A 68 -26.84 -14.66 4.20
N GLY A 69 -26.88 -15.42 3.12
CA GLY A 69 -28.12 -15.80 2.43
C GLY A 69 -28.57 -14.83 1.35
N MET A 70 -27.88 -13.70 1.16
CA MET A 70 -28.19 -12.74 0.09
C MET A 70 -27.63 -13.20 -1.25
N LEU A 71 -28.46 -13.20 -2.29
CA LEU A 71 -28.01 -13.43 -3.67
C LEU A 71 -27.27 -12.18 -4.17
N VAL A 72 -26.07 -12.36 -4.72
CA VAL A 72 -25.21 -11.28 -5.20
C VAL A 72 -24.66 -11.63 -6.58
N SER A 73 -24.70 -10.67 -7.50
CA SER A 73 -24.07 -10.76 -8.81
C SER A 73 -22.58 -10.44 -8.71
N THR A 74 -21.74 -11.33 -9.22
CA THR A 74 -20.28 -11.22 -9.10
C THR A 74 -19.61 -10.80 -10.41
N LEU A 75 -18.36 -10.33 -10.31
CA LEU A 75 -17.53 -9.96 -11.47
C LEU A 75 -17.18 -11.17 -12.35
N CYS A 76 -17.21 -12.40 -11.83
CA CYS A 76 -17.08 -13.60 -12.65
C CYS A 76 -18.40 -14.03 -13.32
N SER A 77 -19.40 -13.14 -13.36
CA SER A 77 -20.72 -13.36 -13.97
C SER A 77 -21.50 -14.54 -13.37
N GLN A 78 -21.20 -14.88 -12.12
CA GLN A 78 -21.95 -15.88 -11.36
C GLN A 78 -22.85 -15.19 -10.35
N GLU A 79 -24.06 -15.71 -10.16
CA GLU A 79 -24.92 -15.36 -9.04
C GLU A 79 -24.62 -16.30 -7.88
N VAL A 80 -24.18 -15.74 -6.74
CA VAL A 80 -23.75 -16.52 -5.59
C VAL A 80 -24.49 -16.08 -4.33
N VAL A 81 -24.66 -17.00 -3.39
CA VAL A 81 -25.25 -16.70 -2.09
C VAL A 81 -24.15 -16.29 -1.12
N ALA A 82 -24.23 -15.09 -0.58
CA ALA A 82 -23.26 -14.55 0.35
C ALA A 82 -23.17 -15.40 1.62
N ASP A 83 -21.94 -15.63 2.07
CA ASP A 83 -21.59 -16.23 3.36
C ASP A 83 -20.78 -15.22 4.16
N ALA A 84 -21.36 -14.65 5.21
CA ALA A 84 -20.72 -13.65 6.06
C ALA A 84 -20.02 -14.26 7.30
N THR A 85 -19.82 -15.58 7.37
CA THR A 85 -19.07 -16.22 8.45
C THR A 85 -17.60 -15.80 8.43
N GLN A 86 -16.94 -15.82 9.60
CA GLN A 86 -15.54 -15.40 9.72
C GLN A 86 -14.60 -16.35 8.96
N GLU A 87 -14.95 -17.63 8.91
CA GLU A 87 -14.24 -18.69 8.20
C GLU A 87 -14.29 -18.45 6.69
N ALA A 88 -15.43 -18.01 6.17
CA ALA A 88 -15.59 -17.74 4.74
C ALA A 88 -14.67 -16.61 4.26
N TRP A 89 -14.34 -15.65 5.14
CA TRP A 89 -13.33 -14.63 4.85
C TRP A 89 -11.91 -15.16 4.73
N LEU A 90 -11.61 -16.40 5.14
CA LEU A 90 -10.30 -17.03 4.98
C LEU A 90 -10.17 -17.80 3.66
N TRP A 91 -11.25 -18.00 2.93
CA TRP A 91 -11.24 -18.75 1.67
C TRP A 91 -10.39 -18.09 0.59
N ARG A 92 -9.96 -18.90 -0.38
CA ARG A 92 -9.21 -18.37 -1.53
C ARG A 92 -10.08 -17.42 -2.33
N THR A 93 -9.45 -16.39 -2.88
CA THR A 93 -10.12 -15.48 -3.82
C THR A 93 -10.35 -16.21 -5.14
N CYS A 94 -11.50 -15.98 -5.76
CA CYS A 94 -11.76 -16.41 -7.14
C CYS A 94 -10.81 -15.67 -8.09
N ASP A 95 -10.08 -16.41 -8.94
CA ASP A 95 -9.04 -15.85 -9.82
C ASP A 95 -9.64 -14.85 -10.84
N ASP A 96 -10.82 -15.16 -11.39
CA ASP A 96 -11.53 -14.28 -12.32
C ASP A 96 -11.93 -12.97 -11.62
N CYS A 97 -12.57 -13.07 -10.45
CA CYS A 97 -12.93 -11.90 -9.64
C CYS A 97 -11.70 -11.08 -9.24
N HIS A 98 -10.57 -11.71 -8.98
CA HIS A 98 -9.32 -11.02 -8.67
C HIS A 98 -8.81 -10.20 -9.85
N SER A 99 -8.81 -10.79 -11.04
CA SER A 99 -8.37 -10.12 -12.27
C SER A 99 -9.28 -8.93 -12.64
N GLU A 100 -10.60 -9.11 -12.56
CA GLU A 100 -11.58 -8.05 -12.85
C GLU A 100 -11.55 -6.94 -11.80
N ALA A 101 -11.47 -7.28 -10.51
CA ALA A 101 -11.32 -6.30 -9.45
C ALA A 101 -10.09 -5.41 -9.65
N ARG A 102 -8.98 -6.01 -10.12
CA ARG A 102 -7.76 -5.26 -10.47
C ARG A 102 -7.99 -4.32 -11.66
N ARG A 103 -8.65 -4.79 -12.73
CA ARG A 103 -8.99 -3.95 -13.90
C ARG A 103 -9.86 -2.75 -13.49
N VAL A 104 -10.87 -2.98 -12.67
CA VAL A 104 -11.77 -1.95 -12.14
C VAL A 104 -11.00 -0.95 -11.27
N ALA A 105 -10.14 -1.42 -10.37
CA ALA A 105 -9.28 -0.56 -9.55
C ALA A 105 -8.37 0.34 -10.41
N GLU A 106 -7.72 -0.24 -11.42
CA GLU A 106 -6.85 0.51 -12.33
C GLU A 106 -7.62 1.55 -13.16
N ALA A 107 -8.85 1.25 -13.56
CA ALA A 107 -9.70 2.20 -14.28
C ALA A 107 -10.05 3.42 -13.43
N VAL A 108 -10.41 3.22 -12.16
CA VAL A 108 -10.75 4.32 -11.24
C VAL A 108 -9.56 5.24 -10.97
N LEU A 109 -8.35 4.67 -10.84
CA LEU A 109 -7.13 5.45 -10.64
C LEU A 109 -6.71 6.27 -11.87
N LYS A 110 -7.15 5.87 -13.07
CA LYS A 110 -6.80 6.55 -14.34
C LYS A 110 -7.73 7.71 -14.67
N VAL A 111 -8.88 7.85 -14.03
CA VAL A 111 -9.79 8.98 -14.25
C VAL A 111 -9.21 10.22 -13.56
N PRO A 112 -8.81 11.30 -14.30
CA PRO A 112 -8.41 12.55 -13.67
C PRO A 112 -9.57 13.07 -12.85
N ARG A 113 -9.31 13.37 -11.57
CA ARG A 113 -10.30 13.92 -10.64
C ARG A 113 -10.72 15.31 -11.13
N MET A 114 -11.75 15.40 -11.97
CA MET A 114 -12.37 16.69 -12.32
C MET A 114 -13.09 17.21 -11.07
N SER A 115 -12.48 18.19 -10.43
CA SER A 115 -13.10 19.00 -9.39
C SER A 115 -14.25 19.78 -10.04
N VAL A 116 -15.48 19.52 -9.62
CA VAL A 116 -16.64 20.40 -9.87
C VAL A 116 -16.56 21.57 -8.90
#